data_AF-A0A970B2Z4-F1
#
_entry.id   AF-A0A970B2Z4-F1
#
_cell.length_a   1.000
_cell.length_b   1.000
_cell.length_c   1.000
_cell.angle_alpha   90.00
_cell.angle_beta   90.00
_cell.angle_gamma   90.00
#
_symmetry.space_group_name_H-M   'P 1'
#
loop_
_entity.id
_entity.type
_entity.pdbx_description
1 polymer ?
#
loop_
_entity_poly.entity_id
_entity_poly.type
_entity_poly.pdbx_seq_one_letter_code
_entity_poly.pdbx_strand_id
1 'polypeptide(L)'
;MALRPGSGGQFSGSFWEFIPYYFQGWYLFGGNFAWMGIHLWYLLVLFLFSLLLLPLFLAIKQGKGQTLIERLTVMLEKPMGIFLLGLPIVVLESGLDPATLGVRAAGGWNFFTYLILLLYGYLIVLDRRIEQGVYRHFILALAIAGFTTPLLIKSFSSLLPGSGSEYGSLGYTLMAALRSFNSWCWIVAFLSIGRKFLNFNHPALRYMSEASLPFYILHQPIILFIGFWIADWQVGVLLKFIVLSSMSFVAIALLYELLVRRIGLLRVFFGLKLI
;
A
#
# COMPACT_ATOMS: atom_id res chain seq x y z
N MET A 1 -3.30 35.73 14.86
CA MET A 1 -3.71 34.71 13.86
C MET A 1 -4.24 33.53 14.65
N ALA A 2 -5.55 33.44 14.82
CA ALA A 2 -6.17 32.47 15.72
C ALA A 2 -5.97 31.03 15.21
N LEU A 3 -5.63 30.12 16.12
CA LEU A 3 -5.49 28.69 15.88
C LEU A 3 -6.76 28.15 15.21
N ARG A 4 -6.63 27.60 14.01
CA ARG A 4 -7.75 26.98 13.29
C ARG A 4 -8.14 25.66 13.97
N PRO A 5 -9.44 25.31 14.06
CA PRO A 5 -9.87 24.10 14.71
C PRO A 5 -9.41 22.89 13.88
N GLY A 6 -8.43 22.14 14.38
CA GLY A 6 -7.85 20.98 13.67
C GLY A 6 -6.35 20.81 13.89
N SER A 7 -5.63 21.87 14.29
CA SER A 7 -4.33 21.69 14.95
C SER A 7 -4.61 21.12 16.33
N GLY A 8 -4.11 19.94 16.68
CA GLY A 8 -4.27 19.35 18.02
C GLY A 8 -3.55 20.12 19.15
N GLY A 9 -3.54 21.45 19.11
CA GLY A 9 -2.87 22.35 20.05
C GLY A 9 -1.33 22.31 19.99
N GLN A 10 -0.73 21.50 19.13
CA GLN A 10 0.70 21.21 19.18
C GLN A 10 1.60 22.34 18.66
N PHE A 11 1.09 23.25 17.82
CA PHE A 11 1.88 24.38 17.30
C PHE A 11 0.98 25.57 16.95
N SER A 12 1.44 26.78 17.28
CA SER A 12 0.82 28.05 16.89
C SER A 12 1.90 28.96 16.30
N GLY A 13 1.74 29.35 15.04
CA GLY A 13 2.71 30.20 14.36
C GLY A 13 2.52 30.21 12.84
N SER A 14 3.38 30.96 12.16
CA SER A 14 3.48 30.98 10.70
C SER A 14 4.16 29.72 10.14
N PHE A 15 4.06 29.52 8.83
CA PHE A 15 4.76 28.43 8.15
C PHE A 15 6.29 28.49 8.36
N TRP A 16 6.87 29.68 8.34
CA TRP A 16 8.31 29.86 8.54
C TRP A 16 8.76 29.55 9.97
N GLU A 17 7.91 29.81 10.96
CA GLU A 17 8.13 29.43 12.35
C GLU A 17 7.96 27.92 12.57
N PHE A 18 7.16 27.26 11.74
CA PHE A 18 6.98 25.81 11.78
C PHE A 18 8.21 25.04 11.29
N ILE A 19 8.97 25.57 10.33
CA ILE A 19 10.15 24.89 9.76
C ILE A 19 11.16 24.47 10.84
N PRO A 20 11.67 25.36 11.71
CA PRO A 20 12.59 24.94 12.77
C PRO A 20 11.91 24.02 13.78
N TYR A 21 10.61 24.21 14.06
CA TYR A 21 9.83 23.35 14.96
C TYR A 21 9.72 21.90 14.44
N TYR A 22 9.60 21.73 13.12
CA TYR A 22 9.54 20.41 12.48
C TYR A 22 10.81 19.58 12.71
N PHE A 23 11.99 20.22 12.80
CA PHE A 23 13.25 19.53 13.04
C PHE A 23 13.54 19.23 14.53
N GLN A 24 12.60 19.53 15.43
CA GLN A 24 12.77 19.29 16.86
C GLN A 24 12.50 17.82 17.21
N GLY A 25 13.56 17.07 17.48
CA GLY A 25 13.49 15.67 17.90
C GLY A 25 13.02 14.73 16.80
N TRP A 26 13.33 13.45 16.94
CA TRP A 26 12.94 12.43 15.97
C TRP A 26 11.51 11.96 16.22
N TYR A 27 10.72 11.82 15.16
CA TYR A 27 9.31 11.46 15.24
C TYR A 27 9.05 10.15 16.01
N LEU A 28 9.93 9.15 15.85
CA LEU A 28 9.83 7.87 16.56
C LEU A 28 10.10 7.96 18.07
N PHE A 29 10.69 9.06 18.54
CA PHE A 29 11.05 9.31 19.94
C PHE A 29 10.26 10.49 20.53
N GLY A 30 9.08 10.80 19.97
CA GLY A 30 8.22 11.87 20.46
C GLY A 30 8.57 13.28 19.96
N GLY A 31 9.48 13.40 18.98
CA GLY A 31 9.74 14.66 18.28
C GLY A 31 8.88 14.86 17.03
N ASN A 32 9.21 15.87 16.22
CA ASN A 32 8.46 16.25 15.03
C ASN A 32 9.11 15.76 13.73
N PHE A 33 10.42 15.47 13.74
CA PHE A 33 11.17 15.20 12.52
C PHE A 33 10.95 13.77 12.03
N ALA A 34 10.17 13.63 10.97
CA ALA A 34 9.96 12.38 10.26
C ALA A 34 10.97 12.25 9.11
N TRP A 35 12.18 11.74 9.41
CA TRP A 35 13.32 11.73 8.48
C TRP A 35 13.07 11.07 7.12
N MET A 36 12.25 10.02 7.08
CA MET A 36 11.85 9.32 5.85
C MET A 36 10.53 9.86 5.26
N GLY A 37 9.94 10.87 5.89
CA GLY A 37 8.57 11.31 5.67
C GLY A 37 7.53 10.31 6.19
N ILE A 38 6.37 10.82 6.63
CA ILE A 38 5.22 9.96 6.97
C ILE A 38 4.58 9.38 5.70
N HIS A 39 4.78 10.03 4.54
CA HIS A 39 4.19 9.61 3.27
C HIS A 39 5.03 8.56 2.53
N LEU A 40 6.34 8.82 2.41
CA LEU A 40 7.25 8.08 1.54
C LEU A 40 7.83 6.81 2.17
N TRP A 41 7.45 6.49 3.41
CA TRP A 41 7.90 5.30 4.13
C TRP A 41 7.75 4.02 3.30
N TYR A 42 6.66 3.92 2.51
CA TYR A 42 6.39 2.77 1.66
C TYR A 42 7.51 2.55 0.61
N LEU A 43 8.01 3.60 -0.04
CA LEU A 43 9.10 3.49 -1.02
C LEU A 43 10.39 3.02 -0.37
N LEU A 44 10.72 3.56 0.81
CA LEU A 44 11.90 3.15 1.56
C LEU A 44 11.81 1.67 1.95
N VAL A 45 10.67 1.24 2.49
CA VAL A 45 10.44 -0.16 2.89
C VAL A 45 10.49 -1.09 1.68
N LEU A 46 9.89 -0.70 0.56
CA LEU A 46 9.96 -1.46 -0.69
C LEU A 46 11.41 -1.59 -1.17
N PHE A 47 12.21 -0.52 -1.09
CA PHE A 47 13.63 -0.55 -1.42
C PHE A 47 14.41 -1.50 -0.51
N LEU A 48 14.23 -1.41 0.81
CA LEU A 48 14.89 -2.29 1.78
C LEU A 48 14.51 -3.76 1.58
N PHE A 49 13.23 -4.05 1.34
CA PHE A 49 12.79 -5.41 1.02
C PHE A 49 13.34 -5.92 -0.31
N SER A 50 13.45 -5.04 -1.30
CA SER A 50 14.06 -5.39 -2.59
C SER A 50 15.54 -5.74 -2.40
N LEU A 51 16.29 -4.99 -1.60
CA LEU A 51 17.68 -5.31 -1.25
C LEU A 51 17.78 -6.64 -0.48
N LEU A 52 16.88 -6.86 0.49
CA LEU A 52 16.85 -8.07 1.30
C LEU A 52 16.56 -9.32 0.45
N LEU A 53 15.62 -9.24 -0.49
CA LEU A 53 15.23 -10.34 -1.37
C LEU A 53 16.11 -10.47 -2.62
N LEU A 54 16.95 -9.47 -2.92
CA LEU A 54 17.80 -9.47 -4.12
C LEU A 54 18.68 -10.73 -4.24
N PRO A 55 19.38 -11.19 -3.18
CA PRO A 55 20.17 -12.43 -3.28
C PRO A 55 19.32 -13.65 -3.63
N LEU A 56 18.10 -13.74 -3.08
CA LEU A 56 17.15 -14.80 -3.39
C LEU A 56 16.70 -14.73 -4.85
N PHE A 57 16.30 -13.54 -5.33
CA PHE A 57 15.87 -13.35 -6.72
C PHE A 57 16.99 -13.66 -7.72
N LEU A 58 18.23 -13.26 -7.42
CA LEU A 58 19.40 -13.59 -8.24
C LEU A 58 19.70 -15.09 -8.23
N ALA A 59 19.60 -15.76 -7.08
CA ALA A 59 19.77 -17.20 -6.99
C ALA A 59 18.73 -17.95 -7.84
N ILE A 60 17.46 -17.55 -7.75
CA ILE A 60 16.36 -18.09 -8.56
C ILE A 60 16.64 -17.88 -10.05
N LYS A 61 17.04 -16.66 -10.45
CA LYS A 61 17.37 -16.32 -11.84
C LYS A 61 18.53 -17.15 -12.38
N GLN A 62 19.49 -17.52 -11.53
CA GLN A 62 20.61 -18.42 -11.86
C GLN A 62 20.22 -19.91 -11.89
N GLY A 63 18.95 -20.24 -11.66
CA GLY A 63 18.44 -21.61 -11.65
C GLY A 63 18.63 -22.37 -10.33
N LYS A 64 19.09 -21.71 -9.26
CA LYS A 64 19.17 -22.34 -7.94
C LYS A 64 17.76 -22.54 -7.39
N GLY A 65 17.50 -23.73 -6.84
CA GLY A 65 16.20 -24.06 -6.24
C GLY A 65 15.09 -24.34 -7.25
N GLN A 66 15.41 -24.59 -8.53
CA GLN A 66 14.42 -24.94 -9.57
C GLN A 66 13.48 -26.08 -9.16
N THR A 67 13.97 -27.12 -8.48
CA THR A 67 13.12 -28.21 -7.98
C THR A 67 12.06 -27.72 -6.99
N LEU A 68 12.40 -26.78 -6.10
CA LEU A 68 11.44 -26.20 -5.16
C LEU A 68 10.43 -25.30 -5.90
N ILE A 69 10.90 -24.48 -6.83
CA ILE A 69 10.06 -23.60 -7.64
C ILE A 69 9.08 -24.44 -8.47
N GLU A 70 9.52 -25.53 -9.07
CA GLU A 70 8.67 -26.42 -9.85
C GLU A 70 7.61 -27.09 -8.96
N ARG A 71 7.99 -27.55 -7.76
CA ARG A 71 7.02 -28.09 -6.78
C ARG A 71 5.97 -27.05 -6.39
N LEU A 72 6.40 -25.82 -6.09
CA LEU A 72 5.49 -24.72 -5.79
C LEU A 72 4.58 -24.42 -6.98
N THR A 73 5.13 -24.39 -8.19
CA THR A 73 4.38 -24.13 -9.42
C THR A 73 3.30 -25.19 -9.65
N VAL A 74 3.65 -26.47 -9.58
CA VAL A 74 2.70 -27.59 -9.70
C VAL A 74 1.63 -27.55 -8.60
N MET A 75 2.00 -27.13 -7.39
CA MET A 75 1.03 -26.97 -6.30
C MET A 75 0.06 -25.82 -6.56
N LEU A 76 0.56 -24.68 -7.02
CA LEU A 76 -0.22 -23.45 -7.22
C LEU A 76 -1.05 -23.46 -8.51
N GLU A 77 -0.65 -24.23 -9.52
CA GLU A 77 -1.39 -24.43 -10.78
C GLU A 77 -2.68 -25.26 -10.57
N LYS A 78 -2.71 -26.13 -9.55
CA LYS A 78 -3.89 -26.94 -9.23
C LYS A 78 -5.10 -26.05 -8.93
N PRO A 79 -6.33 -26.55 -9.19
CA PRO A 79 -7.54 -25.84 -8.78
C PRO A 79 -7.46 -25.43 -7.31
N MET A 80 -7.78 -24.17 -7.01
CA MET A 80 -7.69 -23.58 -5.67
C MET A 80 -6.28 -23.40 -5.08
N GLY A 81 -5.21 -23.84 -5.77
CA GLY A 81 -3.83 -23.75 -5.27
C GLY A 81 -3.41 -22.34 -4.91
N ILE A 82 -3.89 -21.33 -5.66
CA ILE A 82 -3.58 -19.93 -5.40
C ILE A 82 -4.07 -19.41 -4.04
N PHE A 83 -5.12 -20.02 -3.46
CA PHE A 83 -5.62 -19.63 -2.14
C PHE A 83 -4.69 -20.11 -1.02
N LEU A 84 -3.81 -21.09 -1.27
CA LEU A 84 -2.80 -21.52 -0.29
C LEU A 84 -1.82 -20.39 0.04
N LEU A 85 -1.57 -19.46 -0.88
CA LEU A 85 -0.75 -18.27 -0.61
C LEU A 85 -1.39 -17.33 0.42
N GLY A 86 -2.71 -17.42 0.64
CA GLY A 86 -3.39 -16.71 1.72
C GLY A 86 -3.01 -17.24 3.10
N LEU A 87 -2.62 -18.52 3.24
CA LEU A 87 -2.37 -19.15 4.54
C LEU A 87 -1.16 -18.55 5.27
N PRO A 88 0.01 -18.33 4.63
CA PRO A 88 1.11 -17.66 5.32
C PRO A 88 0.76 -16.24 5.80
N ILE A 89 -0.07 -15.51 5.06
CA ILE A 89 -0.54 -14.17 5.49
C ILE A 89 -1.40 -14.33 6.76
N VAL A 90 -2.31 -15.31 6.77
CA VAL A 90 -3.11 -15.63 7.97
C VAL A 90 -2.20 -15.95 9.15
N VAL A 91 -1.21 -16.82 8.98
CA VAL A 91 -0.27 -17.21 10.05
C VAL A 91 0.51 -16.02 10.58
N LEU A 92 1.03 -15.15 9.71
CA LEU A 92 1.76 -13.97 10.14
C LEU A 92 0.87 -13.00 10.92
N GLU A 93 -0.35 -12.77 10.45
CA GLU A 93 -1.25 -11.79 11.07
C GLU A 93 -1.93 -12.32 12.34
N SER A 94 -2.20 -13.61 12.45
CA SER A 94 -2.77 -14.20 13.67
C SER A 94 -1.72 -14.61 14.69
N GLY A 95 -0.52 -14.98 14.24
CA GLY A 95 0.52 -15.60 15.07
C GLY A 95 1.62 -14.66 15.55
N LEU A 96 1.78 -13.47 14.97
CA LEU A 96 2.73 -12.48 15.47
C LEU A 96 2.03 -11.50 16.40
N ASP A 97 2.62 -11.31 17.59
CA ASP A 97 2.12 -10.40 18.61
C ASP A 97 2.21 -8.93 18.13
N PRO A 98 1.06 -8.21 18.03
CA PRO A 98 1.02 -6.81 17.65
C PRO A 98 1.84 -5.86 18.54
N ALA A 99 2.17 -6.27 19.77
CA ALA A 99 3.01 -5.49 20.68
C ALA A 99 4.52 -5.63 20.41
N THR A 100 4.92 -6.64 19.61
CA THR A 100 6.34 -6.95 19.36
C THR A 100 6.68 -7.02 17.86
N LEU A 101 6.77 -8.21 17.27
CA LEU A 101 7.14 -8.42 15.87
C LEU A 101 5.96 -8.23 14.91
N GLY A 102 4.73 -8.32 15.41
CA GLY A 102 3.49 -8.15 14.65
C GLY A 102 2.98 -6.72 14.57
N VAL A 103 3.80 -5.72 14.96
CA VAL A 103 3.40 -4.30 14.97
C VAL A 103 2.83 -3.86 13.61
N ARG A 104 1.68 -3.20 13.65
CA ARG A 104 0.90 -2.76 12.47
C ARG A 104 0.85 -1.24 12.29
N ALA A 105 1.74 -0.52 12.95
CA ALA A 105 1.73 0.95 12.98
C ALA A 105 1.92 1.60 11.60
N ALA A 106 2.61 0.93 10.69
CA ALA A 106 2.84 1.39 9.33
C ALA A 106 1.83 0.75 8.37
N GLY A 107 0.84 1.52 7.90
CA GLY A 107 -0.09 1.09 6.84
C GLY A 107 -1.08 -0.03 7.22
N GLY A 108 -1.17 -0.44 8.50
CA GLY A 108 -2.19 -1.36 9.01
C GLY A 108 -1.90 -2.86 8.88
N TRP A 109 -0.70 -3.22 8.42
CA TRP A 109 -0.23 -4.62 8.30
C TRP A 109 1.14 -4.78 8.95
N ASN A 110 1.48 -6.01 9.33
CA ASN A 110 2.82 -6.27 9.84
C ASN A 110 3.86 -6.22 8.70
N PHE A 111 5.11 -5.89 9.03
CA PHE A 111 6.18 -5.76 8.04
C PHE A 111 6.48 -7.06 7.28
N PHE A 112 6.35 -8.22 7.94
CA PHE A 112 6.56 -9.52 7.31
C PHE A 112 5.46 -9.85 6.27
N THR A 113 4.24 -9.37 6.49
CA THR A 113 3.13 -9.46 5.54
C THR A 113 3.45 -8.66 4.28
N TYR A 114 4.02 -7.46 4.40
CA TYR A 114 4.46 -6.71 3.22
C TYR A 114 5.60 -7.42 2.48
N LEU A 115 6.57 -7.98 3.21
CA LEU A 115 7.68 -8.73 2.63
C LEU A 115 7.20 -9.97 1.85
N ILE A 116 6.27 -10.75 2.41
CA ILE A 116 5.74 -11.94 1.74
C ILE A 116 4.86 -11.58 0.54
N LEU A 117 4.12 -10.47 0.59
CA LEU A 117 3.36 -9.98 -0.56
C LEU A 117 4.27 -9.56 -1.72
N LEU A 118 5.41 -8.94 -1.43
CA LEU A 118 6.43 -8.65 -2.45
C LEU A 118 6.99 -9.93 -3.06
N LEU A 119 7.31 -10.92 -2.22
CA LEU A 119 7.78 -12.24 -2.68
C LEU A 119 6.73 -12.94 -3.56
N TYR A 120 5.45 -12.88 -3.19
CA TYR A 120 4.36 -13.45 -3.99
C TYR A 120 4.20 -12.78 -5.33
N GLY A 121 4.33 -11.44 -5.39
CA GLY A 121 4.35 -10.72 -6.66
C GLY A 121 5.44 -11.24 -7.60
N TYR A 122 6.65 -11.48 -7.07
CA TYR A 122 7.74 -12.09 -7.83
C TYR A 122 7.41 -13.52 -8.29
N LEU A 123 6.90 -14.37 -7.38
CA LEU A 123 6.54 -15.76 -7.70
C LEU A 123 5.44 -15.87 -8.77
N ILE A 124 4.43 -15.00 -8.73
CA ILE A 124 3.33 -15.01 -9.70
C ILE A 124 3.83 -14.67 -11.10
N VAL A 125 4.78 -13.74 -11.23
CA VAL A 125 5.36 -13.33 -12.52
C VAL A 125 6.42 -14.32 -13.02
N LEU A 126 6.98 -15.13 -12.13
CA LEU A 126 8.05 -16.08 -12.45
C LEU A 126 7.62 -17.16 -13.44
N ASP A 127 6.38 -17.67 -13.34
CA ASP A 127 5.86 -18.74 -14.19
C ASP A 127 4.42 -18.49 -14.61
N ARG A 128 4.16 -18.62 -15.92
CA ARG A 128 2.82 -18.40 -16.51
C ARG A 128 1.76 -19.34 -15.96
N ARG A 129 2.11 -20.52 -15.46
CA ARG A 129 1.18 -21.49 -14.85
C ARG A 129 0.58 -20.95 -13.54
N ILE A 130 1.42 -20.36 -12.69
CA ILE A 130 0.96 -19.70 -11.44
C ILE A 130 0.08 -18.51 -11.80
N GLU A 131 0.53 -17.72 -12.76
CA GLU A 131 -0.19 -16.57 -13.28
C GLU A 131 -1.61 -16.93 -13.76
N GLN A 132 -1.73 -18.01 -14.55
CA GLN A 132 -3.02 -18.55 -14.99
C GLN A 132 -3.89 -19.06 -13.83
N GLY A 133 -3.29 -19.62 -12.78
CA GLY A 133 -3.99 -20.04 -11.56
C GLY A 133 -4.69 -18.88 -10.86
N VAL A 134 -4.05 -17.70 -10.78
CA VAL A 134 -4.66 -16.45 -10.28
C VAL A 134 -5.90 -16.11 -11.09
N TYR A 135 -5.80 -16.17 -12.43
CA TYR A 135 -6.88 -15.74 -13.33
C TYR A 135 -8.03 -16.72 -13.43
N ARG A 136 -7.78 -18.02 -13.28
CA ARG A 136 -8.85 -19.03 -13.36
C ARG A 136 -9.88 -18.88 -12.24
N HIS A 137 -9.46 -18.41 -11.07
CA HIS A 137 -10.29 -18.37 -9.86
C HIS A 137 -10.73 -16.97 -9.43
N PHE A 138 -10.61 -15.97 -10.29
CA PHE A 138 -10.88 -14.58 -9.89
C PHE A 138 -12.33 -14.31 -9.49
N ILE A 139 -13.31 -14.96 -10.14
CA ILE A 139 -14.73 -14.82 -9.78
C ILE A 139 -14.98 -15.38 -8.39
N LEU A 140 -14.39 -16.54 -8.09
CA LEU A 140 -14.50 -17.14 -6.76
C LEU A 140 -13.81 -16.27 -5.71
N ALA A 141 -12.61 -15.78 -5.99
CA ALA A 141 -11.91 -14.85 -5.10
C ALA A 141 -12.74 -13.58 -4.86
N LEU A 142 -13.31 -13.00 -5.92
CA LEU A 142 -14.20 -11.84 -5.83
C LEU A 142 -15.47 -12.14 -5.02
N ALA A 143 -16.07 -13.32 -5.21
CA ALA A 143 -17.27 -13.74 -4.46
C ALA A 143 -16.95 -13.93 -2.97
N ILE A 144 -15.86 -14.63 -2.64
CA ILE A 144 -15.40 -14.80 -1.26
C ILE A 144 -15.11 -13.44 -0.63
N ALA A 145 -14.35 -12.59 -1.32
CA ALA A 145 -13.98 -11.26 -0.83
C ALA A 145 -15.22 -10.38 -0.63
N GLY A 146 -16.11 -10.32 -1.62
CA GLY A 146 -17.36 -9.56 -1.56
C GLY A 146 -18.30 -10.04 -0.45
N PHE A 147 -18.40 -11.36 -0.24
CA PHE A 147 -19.25 -11.93 0.81
C PHE A 147 -18.70 -11.72 2.23
N THR A 148 -17.38 -11.80 2.41
CA THR A 148 -16.74 -11.69 3.73
C THR A 148 -16.44 -10.25 4.15
N THR A 149 -16.38 -9.31 3.22
CA THR A 149 -16.11 -7.89 3.52
C THR A 149 -17.17 -7.24 4.44
N PRO A 150 -18.49 -7.44 4.24
CA PRO A 150 -19.50 -6.92 5.16
C PRO A 150 -19.35 -7.41 6.60
N LEU A 151 -18.89 -8.64 6.80
CA LEU A 151 -18.60 -9.19 8.13
C LEU A 151 -17.46 -8.41 8.80
N LEU A 152 -16.40 -8.12 8.05
CA LEU A 152 -15.28 -7.31 8.52
C LEU A 152 -15.68 -5.86 8.82
N ILE A 153 -16.57 -5.27 8.00
CA ILE A 153 -17.10 -3.92 8.23
C ILE A 153 -17.97 -3.89 9.50
N LYS A 154 -18.86 -4.86 9.68
CA LYS A 154 -19.70 -4.96 10.88
C LYS A 154 -18.87 -5.12 12.15
N SER A 155 -17.79 -5.89 12.06
CA SER A 155 -16.83 -6.12 13.14
C SER A 155 -15.68 -5.11 13.17
N PHE A 156 -15.80 -3.99 12.44
CA PHE A 156 -14.72 -3.00 12.36
C PHE A 156 -14.38 -2.39 13.72
N SER A 157 -15.38 -2.19 14.59
CA SER A 157 -15.15 -1.72 15.96
C SER A 157 -14.32 -2.69 16.79
N SER A 158 -14.43 -4.00 16.56
CA SER A 158 -13.60 -5.02 17.22
C SER A 158 -12.23 -5.21 16.55
N LEU A 159 -11.94 -4.49 15.48
CA LEU A 159 -10.62 -4.44 14.83
C LEU A 159 -9.81 -3.21 15.26
N LEU A 160 -10.43 -2.25 15.95
CA LEU A 160 -9.77 -1.06 16.44
C LEU A 160 -8.90 -1.37 17.69
N PRO A 161 -7.74 -0.70 17.83
CA PRO A 161 -6.88 -0.85 19.01
C PRO A 161 -7.65 -0.53 20.30
N GLY A 162 -7.63 -1.46 21.26
CA GLY A 162 -8.27 -1.28 22.57
C GLY A 162 -9.75 -1.67 22.66
N SER A 163 -10.40 -2.01 21.54
CA SER A 163 -11.81 -2.48 21.50
C SER A 163 -11.99 -3.84 20.84
N GLY A 164 -10.88 -4.46 20.43
CA GLY A 164 -10.85 -5.79 19.84
C GLY A 164 -10.62 -6.94 20.83
N SER A 165 -10.83 -8.15 20.33
CA SER A 165 -10.46 -9.39 21.03
C SER A 165 -8.96 -9.41 21.34
N GLU A 166 -8.59 -9.81 22.55
CA GLU A 166 -7.20 -9.89 23.00
C GLU A 166 -6.35 -10.79 22.10
N TYR A 167 -5.10 -10.40 21.89
CA TYR A 167 -4.13 -11.22 21.17
C TYR A 167 -4.02 -12.61 21.82
N GLY A 168 -3.94 -13.66 20.99
CA GLY A 168 -3.95 -15.06 21.45
C GLY A 168 -5.34 -15.65 21.70
N SER A 169 -6.41 -14.85 21.75
CA SER A 169 -7.77 -15.37 21.82
C SER A 169 -8.22 -16.02 20.50
N LEU A 170 -9.21 -16.92 20.60
CA LEU A 170 -9.83 -17.52 19.42
C LEU A 170 -10.51 -16.44 18.53
N GLY A 171 -11.17 -15.46 19.16
CA GLY A 171 -11.80 -14.35 18.45
C GLY A 171 -10.81 -13.53 17.63
N TYR A 172 -9.64 -13.21 18.21
CA TYR A 172 -8.57 -12.50 17.52
C TYR A 172 -8.05 -13.31 16.33
N THR A 173 -7.78 -14.59 16.56
CA THR A 173 -7.23 -15.50 15.55
C THR A 173 -8.17 -15.63 14.35
N LEU A 174 -9.47 -15.86 14.60
CA LEU A 174 -10.48 -15.96 13.55
C LEU A 174 -10.66 -14.66 12.78
N MET A 175 -10.65 -13.52 13.48
CA MET A 175 -10.80 -12.22 12.85
C MET A 175 -9.57 -11.85 12.01
N ALA A 176 -8.36 -12.06 12.54
CA ALA A 176 -7.11 -11.86 11.82
C ALA A 176 -7.02 -12.77 10.59
N ALA A 177 -7.44 -14.04 10.73
CA ALA A 177 -7.51 -14.99 9.61
C ALA A 177 -8.49 -14.53 8.53
N LEU A 178 -9.71 -14.14 8.93
CA LEU A 178 -10.72 -13.64 8.01
C LEU A 178 -10.23 -12.39 7.27
N ARG A 179 -9.67 -11.41 7.98
CA ARG A 179 -9.12 -10.18 7.41
C ARG A 179 -8.02 -10.47 6.38
N SER A 180 -7.08 -11.33 6.76
CA SER A 180 -5.91 -11.67 5.95
C SER A 180 -6.28 -12.44 4.70
N PHE A 181 -7.13 -13.45 4.84
CA PHE A 181 -7.59 -14.26 3.72
C PHE A 181 -8.52 -13.48 2.78
N ASN A 182 -9.41 -12.65 3.32
CA ASN A 182 -10.23 -11.73 2.55
C ASN A 182 -9.36 -10.78 1.71
N SER A 183 -8.32 -10.20 2.32
CA SER A 183 -7.40 -9.30 1.63
C SER A 183 -6.63 -10.01 0.50
N TRP A 184 -6.21 -11.25 0.72
CA TRP A 184 -5.63 -12.07 -0.35
C TRP A 184 -6.63 -12.31 -1.50
N CYS A 185 -7.89 -12.61 -1.19
CA CYS A 185 -8.93 -12.78 -2.19
C CYS A 185 -9.16 -11.49 -3.00
N TRP A 186 -9.15 -10.32 -2.35
CA TRP A 186 -9.19 -9.02 -3.06
C TRP A 186 -7.99 -8.81 -3.97
N ILE A 187 -6.78 -9.16 -3.53
CA ILE A 187 -5.56 -9.08 -4.35
C ILE A 187 -5.72 -9.95 -5.61
N VAL A 188 -6.10 -11.22 -5.46
CA VAL A 188 -6.33 -12.14 -6.59
C VAL A 188 -7.41 -11.59 -7.53
N ALA A 189 -8.52 -11.09 -6.99
CA ALA A 189 -9.60 -10.50 -7.77
C ALA A 189 -9.13 -9.27 -8.57
N PHE A 190 -8.48 -8.29 -7.93
CA PHE A 190 -8.03 -7.07 -8.59
C PHE A 190 -6.92 -7.31 -9.60
N LEU A 191 -5.94 -8.18 -9.32
CA LEU A 191 -4.91 -8.55 -10.30
C LEU A 191 -5.52 -9.18 -11.55
N SER A 192 -6.53 -10.03 -11.37
CA SER A 192 -7.21 -10.70 -12.47
C SER A 192 -8.11 -9.77 -13.28
N ILE A 193 -8.87 -8.90 -12.61
CA ILE A 193 -9.68 -7.86 -13.25
C ILE A 193 -8.78 -6.92 -14.04
N GLY A 194 -7.69 -6.45 -13.42
CA GLY A 194 -6.70 -5.60 -14.05
C GLY A 194 -6.13 -6.24 -15.32
N ARG A 195 -5.73 -7.52 -15.27
CA ARG A 195 -5.29 -8.18 -16.50
C ARG A 195 -6.39 -8.35 -17.53
N LYS A 196 -7.59 -8.77 -17.12
CA LYS A 196 -8.68 -9.08 -18.05
C LYS A 196 -9.17 -7.83 -18.79
N PHE A 197 -9.25 -6.69 -18.10
CA PHE A 197 -9.90 -5.49 -18.62
C PHE A 197 -8.93 -4.33 -18.90
N LEU A 198 -7.75 -4.31 -18.28
CA LEU A 198 -6.78 -3.20 -18.40
C LEU A 198 -5.46 -3.59 -19.09
N ASN A 199 -5.32 -4.84 -19.56
CA ASN A 199 -4.13 -5.28 -20.31
C ASN A 199 -4.28 -5.00 -21.81
N PHE A 200 -4.21 -3.73 -22.18
CA PHE A 200 -4.23 -3.27 -23.57
C PHE A 200 -2.96 -2.49 -23.90
N ASN A 201 -2.47 -2.61 -25.14
CA ASN A 201 -1.32 -1.85 -25.60
C ASN A 201 -1.77 -0.47 -26.12
N HIS A 202 -1.71 0.55 -25.27
CA HIS A 202 -2.11 1.92 -25.64
C HIS A 202 -1.03 2.94 -25.24
N PRO A 203 -0.74 3.98 -26.05
CA PRO A 203 0.25 5.00 -25.74
C PRO A 203 0.03 5.71 -24.40
N ALA A 204 -1.24 5.89 -24.01
CA ALA A 204 -1.58 6.46 -22.71
C ALA A 204 -1.06 5.59 -21.53
N LEU A 205 -0.94 4.27 -21.70
CA LEU A 205 -0.41 3.39 -20.65
C LEU A 205 1.06 3.69 -20.40
N ARG A 206 1.87 3.89 -21.45
CA ARG A 206 3.26 4.32 -21.34
C ARG A 206 3.39 5.65 -20.61
N TYR A 207 2.55 6.62 -20.97
CA TYR A 207 2.51 7.93 -20.30
C TYR A 207 2.11 7.81 -18.82
N MET A 208 1.04 7.08 -18.51
CA MET A 208 0.56 6.89 -17.13
C MET A 208 1.56 6.12 -16.27
N SER A 209 2.26 5.13 -16.82
CA SER A 209 3.33 4.43 -16.12
C SER A 209 4.47 5.38 -15.74
N GLU A 210 4.88 6.26 -16.66
CA GLU A 210 5.89 7.30 -16.37
C GLU A 210 5.38 8.28 -15.31
N ALA A 211 4.11 8.70 -15.38
CA ALA A 211 3.53 9.64 -14.43
C ALA A 211 3.27 9.06 -13.03
N SER A 212 3.21 7.73 -12.87
CA SER A 212 2.77 7.07 -11.64
C SER A 212 3.57 7.46 -10.38
N LEU A 213 4.90 7.42 -10.45
CA LEU A 213 5.77 7.78 -9.32
C LEU A 213 5.73 9.30 -8.98
N PRO A 214 5.79 10.22 -9.97
CA PRO A 214 5.51 11.64 -9.72
C PRO A 214 4.18 11.89 -9.01
N PHE A 215 3.10 11.26 -9.47
CA PHE A 215 1.79 11.37 -8.82
C PHE A 215 1.82 10.82 -7.38
N TYR A 216 2.48 9.68 -7.17
CA TYR A 216 2.66 9.13 -5.83
C TYR A 216 3.43 10.08 -4.90
N ILE A 217 4.48 10.75 -5.35
CA ILE A 217 5.24 11.67 -4.50
C ILE A 217 4.44 12.95 -4.21
N LEU A 218 3.74 13.49 -5.21
CA LEU A 218 3.07 14.78 -5.14
C LEU A 218 1.68 14.76 -4.49
N HIS A 219 0.97 13.62 -4.49
CA HIS A 219 -0.44 13.64 -4.06
C HIS A 219 -0.62 14.05 -2.61
N GLN A 220 0.11 13.49 -1.65
CA GLN A 220 -0.08 13.83 -0.24
C GLN A 220 0.18 15.31 0.06
N PRO A 221 1.31 15.94 -0.31
CA PRO A 221 1.52 17.35 0.01
C PRO A 221 0.47 18.27 -0.63
N ILE A 222 0.02 17.97 -1.85
CA ILE A 222 -1.01 18.77 -2.54
C ILE A 222 -2.39 18.55 -1.91
N ILE A 223 -2.75 17.31 -1.57
CA ILE A 223 -3.99 16.99 -0.87
C ILE A 223 -4.02 17.67 0.50
N LEU A 224 -2.92 17.66 1.24
CA LEU A 224 -2.84 18.35 2.54
C LEU A 224 -2.93 19.86 2.39
N PHE A 225 -2.25 20.43 1.39
CA PHE A 225 -2.31 21.86 1.12
C PHE A 225 -3.73 22.33 0.78
N ILE A 226 -4.42 21.65 -0.15
CA ILE A 226 -5.80 21.96 -0.51
C ILE A 226 -6.74 21.66 0.66
N GLY A 227 -6.54 20.51 1.30
CA GLY A 227 -7.27 20.04 2.48
C GLY A 227 -7.31 21.08 3.60
N PHE A 228 -6.17 21.71 3.88
CA PHE A 228 -6.04 22.78 4.86
C PHE A 228 -6.97 23.97 4.60
N TRP A 229 -7.23 24.31 3.35
CA TRP A 229 -8.11 25.43 2.98
C TRP A 229 -9.59 25.06 2.97
N ILE A 230 -9.91 23.80 2.65
CA ILE A 230 -11.30 23.33 2.55
C ILE A 230 -11.82 22.68 3.84
N ALA A 231 -10.95 22.40 4.80
CA ALA A 231 -11.28 21.67 6.03
C ALA A 231 -12.47 22.30 6.77
N ASP A 232 -12.47 23.63 6.89
CA ASP A 232 -13.47 24.41 7.64
C ASP A 232 -14.76 24.70 6.85
N TRP A 233 -14.85 24.29 5.58
CA TRP A 233 -16.05 24.53 4.79
C TRP A 233 -17.26 23.83 5.42
N GLN A 234 -18.36 24.55 5.58
CA GLN A 234 -19.62 24.01 6.11
C GLN A 234 -20.43 23.32 5.01
N VAL A 235 -19.82 22.36 4.32
CA VAL A 235 -20.43 21.58 3.23
C VAL A 235 -20.29 20.09 3.48
N GLY A 236 -21.14 19.28 2.83
CA GLY A 236 -21.14 17.83 2.98
C GLY A 236 -19.80 17.18 2.59
N VAL A 237 -19.49 16.05 3.25
CA VAL A 237 -18.24 15.29 3.06
C VAL A 237 -18.02 14.91 1.59
N LEU A 238 -19.10 14.53 0.89
CA LEU A 238 -19.01 14.18 -0.53
C LEU A 238 -18.51 15.35 -1.38
N LEU A 239 -18.99 16.57 -1.12
CA LEU A 239 -18.56 17.74 -1.87
C LEU A 239 -17.10 18.08 -1.57
N LYS A 240 -16.69 18.01 -0.28
CA LYS A 240 -15.27 18.16 0.09
C LYS A 240 -14.39 17.14 -0.64
N PHE A 241 -14.83 15.88 -0.72
CA PHE A 241 -14.12 14.82 -1.42
C PHE A 241 -13.99 15.10 -2.93
N ILE A 242 -15.09 15.50 -3.60
CA ILE A 242 -15.08 15.82 -5.04
C ILE A 242 -14.14 17.00 -5.33
N VAL A 243 -14.23 18.07 -4.54
CA VAL A 243 -13.38 19.25 -4.69
C VAL A 243 -11.91 18.89 -4.45
N LEU A 244 -11.61 18.21 -3.35
CA LEU A 244 -10.24 17.81 -2.99
C LEU A 244 -9.61 16.90 -4.04
N SER A 245 -10.34 15.87 -4.47
CA SER A 245 -9.86 14.91 -5.48
C SER A 245 -9.66 15.56 -6.85
N SER A 246 -10.61 16.38 -7.30
CA SER A 246 -10.52 17.05 -8.61
C SER A 246 -9.41 18.09 -8.64
N MET A 247 -9.33 18.96 -7.63
CA MET A 247 -8.30 20.00 -7.57
C MET A 247 -6.90 19.41 -7.40
N SER A 248 -6.74 18.39 -6.55
CA SER A 248 -5.45 17.72 -6.40
C SER A 248 -5.02 17.03 -7.68
N PHE A 249 -5.92 16.31 -8.36
CA PHE A 249 -5.62 15.67 -9.64
C PHE A 249 -5.14 16.69 -10.69
N VAL A 250 -5.87 17.79 -10.86
CA VAL A 250 -5.50 18.85 -11.83
C VAL A 250 -4.16 19.49 -11.45
N ALA A 251 -3.96 19.82 -10.17
CA ALA A 251 -2.71 20.42 -9.71
C ALA A 251 -1.50 19.49 -9.93
N ILE A 252 -1.62 18.21 -9.58
CA ILE A 252 -0.56 17.22 -9.80
C ILE A 252 -0.29 17.05 -11.30
N ALA A 253 -1.34 16.94 -12.13
CA ALA A 253 -1.20 16.79 -13.57
C ALA A 253 -0.47 17.98 -14.21
N LEU A 254 -0.81 19.21 -13.81
CA LEU A 254 -0.14 20.43 -14.28
C LEU A 254 1.32 20.48 -13.83
N LEU A 255 1.61 20.18 -12.56
CA LEU A 255 2.99 20.14 -12.06
C LEU A 255 3.83 19.08 -12.77
N TYR A 256 3.25 17.91 -13.02
CA TYR A 256 3.90 16.86 -13.77
C TYR A 256 4.23 17.31 -15.21
N GLU A 257 3.23 17.82 -15.95
CA GLU A 257 3.37 18.14 -17.37
C GLU A 257 4.23 19.40 -17.63
N LEU A 258 4.19 20.38 -16.72
CA LEU A 258 4.88 21.66 -16.89
C LEU A 258 6.29 21.66 -16.26
N LEU A 259 6.49 20.95 -15.15
CA LEU A 259 7.76 20.97 -14.41
C LEU A 259 8.48 19.63 -14.47
N VAL A 260 7.90 18.59 -13.86
CA VAL A 260 8.60 17.31 -13.63
C VAL A 260 9.02 16.67 -14.96
N ARG A 261 8.14 16.68 -15.96
CA ARG A 261 8.41 16.06 -17.25
C ARG A 261 9.42 16.83 -18.11
N ARG A 262 9.52 18.16 -17.93
CA ARG A 262 10.31 19.05 -18.78
C ARG A 262 11.71 19.35 -18.23
N ILE A 263 11.88 19.35 -16.91
CA ILE A 263 13.15 19.70 -16.26
C ILE A 263 13.93 18.42 -15.96
N GLY A 264 15.06 18.21 -16.64
CA GLY A 264 15.87 16.99 -16.53
C GLY A 264 16.27 16.63 -15.10
N LEU A 265 16.61 17.62 -14.27
CA LEU A 265 16.93 17.38 -12.86
C LEU A 265 15.73 16.87 -12.05
N LEU A 266 14.54 17.44 -12.27
CA LEU A 266 13.32 17.00 -11.58
C LEU A 266 12.94 15.58 -12.01
N ARG A 267 13.14 15.22 -13.28
CA ARG A 267 12.93 13.84 -13.76
C ARG A 267 13.65 12.84 -12.87
N VAL A 268 14.92 13.08 -12.54
CA VAL A 268 15.71 12.19 -11.67
C VAL A 268 15.12 12.10 -10.27
N PHE A 269 14.79 13.23 -9.64
CA PHE A 269 14.23 13.25 -8.28
C PHE A 269 12.86 12.56 -8.19
N PHE A 270 12.11 12.52 -9.27
CA PHE A 270 10.83 11.82 -9.37
C PHE A 270 10.94 10.42 -10.01
N GLY A 271 12.17 9.88 -10.14
CA GLY A 271 12.44 8.52 -10.60
C GLY A 271 12.19 8.25 -12.08
N LEU A 272 12.22 9.29 -12.91
CA LEU A 272 12.13 9.22 -14.36
C LEU A 272 13.53 9.15 -15.00
N LYS A 273 13.59 8.58 -16.21
CA LYS A 273 14.81 8.59 -17.03
C LYS A 273 15.11 10.00 -17.53
N LEU A 274 16.39 10.34 -17.64
CA LEU A 274 16.85 11.59 -18.29
C LEU A 274 16.39 11.64 -19.76
N ILE A 275 16.17 12.87 -20.24
CA ILE A 275 15.87 13.16 -21.66
C ILE A 275 17.16 13.12 -22.46
#